data_AF-A0A101XFK7-F1
#
_entry.id   AF-A0A101XFK7-F1
#
_cell.length_a   1.000
_cell.length_b   1.000
_cell.length_c   1.000
_cell.angle_alpha   90.00
_cell.angle_beta   90.00
_cell.angle_gamma   90.00
#
_symmetry.space_group_name_H-M   'P 1'
#
loop_
_entity.id
_entity.type
_entity.pdbx_description
1 polymer ?
#
loop_
_entity_poly.entity_id
_entity_poly.type
_entity_poly.pdbx_seq_one_letter_code
_entity_poly.pdbx_strand_id
1 'polypeptide(L)'
;SLYRTITPTLSSLGLAASGKFTGAAVEVGRLLAEGKTDEVKTRLRGLVLRNCVLKEMMEKAGDCSELEKAVESVLAAYGKSIRFDELKYTAELLKMVHPKCEGCDLRCPTAERLAACVEKLIQLSHPHMRELFEKLDISLLPEHLDHVGVDGSTYLLSVRGTAKHIGMVLIGGPLEGADLQQLKTALSRLDEKIAEGVYEVYVKILPILEGEERCRTLKLLIEVVRGDLERVSKIVKLSS
;
A
#
# COMPACT_ATOMS: atom_id res chain seq x y z
N SER A 1 7.86 -32.14 -24.14
CA SER A 1 6.84 -31.52 -23.28
C SER A 1 7.54 -30.74 -22.16
N LEU A 2 7.94 -29.50 -22.44
CA LEU A 2 8.52 -28.60 -21.44
C LEU A 2 7.37 -27.95 -20.68
N TYR A 3 6.76 -28.69 -19.76
CA TYR A 3 5.97 -28.08 -18.68
C TYR A 3 6.95 -27.24 -17.86
N ARG A 4 7.18 -25.97 -18.26
CA ARG A 4 7.92 -25.00 -17.46
C ARG A 4 7.29 -25.01 -16.07
N THR A 5 8.06 -25.38 -15.06
CA THR A 5 7.66 -25.32 -13.66
C THR A 5 7.42 -23.84 -13.34
N ILE A 6 6.15 -23.45 -13.23
CA ILE A 6 5.69 -22.08 -12.92
C ILE A 6 5.60 -21.92 -11.39
N THR A 7 5.57 -23.04 -10.67
CA THR A 7 5.66 -23.10 -9.22
C THR A 7 6.94 -22.38 -8.77
N PRO A 8 6.89 -21.54 -7.73
CA PRO A 8 8.08 -20.94 -7.12
C PRO A 8 8.91 -22.04 -6.44
N THR A 9 9.60 -22.83 -7.25
CA THR A 9 10.65 -23.73 -6.81
C THR A 9 11.87 -22.90 -6.46
N LEU A 10 12.73 -23.46 -5.61
CA LEU A 10 14.04 -22.87 -5.33
C LEU A 10 14.80 -22.58 -6.63
N SER A 11 14.69 -23.43 -7.64
CA SER A 11 15.29 -23.17 -8.95
C SER A 11 14.68 -21.99 -9.70
N SER A 12 13.35 -21.84 -9.71
CA SER A 12 12.67 -20.71 -10.35
C SER A 12 12.90 -19.36 -9.65
N LEU A 13 13.27 -19.38 -8.36
CA LEU A 13 13.68 -18.22 -7.58
C LEU A 13 15.20 -17.96 -7.65
N GLY A 14 15.96 -18.79 -8.39
CA GLY A 14 17.42 -18.69 -8.46
C GLY A 14 18.13 -19.08 -7.15
N LEU A 15 17.44 -19.79 -6.25
CA LEU A 15 17.95 -20.30 -4.98
C LEU A 15 18.62 -21.67 -5.13
N ALA A 16 18.32 -22.41 -6.21
CA ALA A 16 18.97 -23.68 -6.52
C ALA A 16 19.36 -23.79 -8.00
N ALA A 17 20.62 -24.15 -8.26
CA ALA A 17 21.14 -24.38 -9.61
C ALA A 17 21.94 -25.69 -9.63
N SER A 18 21.67 -26.56 -10.62
CA SER A 18 22.37 -27.84 -10.80
C SER A 18 22.41 -28.71 -9.53
N GLY A 19 21.31 -28.76 -8.78
CA GLY A 19 21.19 -29.54 -7.55
C GLY A 19 21.92 -28.96 -6.33
N LYS A 20 22.46 -27.74 -6.41
CA LYS A 20 23.13 -27.04 -5.31
C LYS A 20 22.43 -25.73 -4.97
N PHE A 21 22.51 -25.34 -3.70
CA PHE A 21 22.08 -24.02 -3.25
C PHE A 21 23.00 -22.93 -3.82
N THR A 22 22.39 -21.85 -4.29
CA THR A 22 23.14 -20.67 -4.76
C THR A 22 23.62 -19.83 -3.57
N GLY A 23 24.52 -18.87 -3.81
CA GLY A 23 24.93 -17.92 -2.79
C GLY A 23 23.76 -17.13 -2.20
N ALA A 24 22.73 -16.82 -3.01
CA ALA A 24 21.51 -16.18 -2.55
C ALA A 24 20.73 -17.07 -1.56
N ALA A 25 20.69 -18.39 -1.78
CA ALA A 25 20.05 -19.32 -0.86
C ALA A 25 20.81 -19.48 0.46
N VAL A 26 22.15 -19.49 0.41
CA VAL A 26 22.98 -19.50 1.62
C VAL A 26 22.78 -18.23 2.43
N GLU A 27 22.71 -17.07 1.78
CA GLU A 27 22.48 -15.79 2.43
C GLU A 27 21.09 -15.68 3.06
N VAL A 28 20.04 -16.08 2.33
CA VAL A 28 18.67 -16.14 2.87
C VAL A 28 18.60 -17.11 4.06
N GLY A 29 19.23 -18.28 3.96
CA GLY A 29 19.30 -19.25 5.05
C GLY A 29 20.02 -18.72 6.29
N ARG A 30 21.13 -18.00 6.11
CA ARG A 30 21.86 -17.33 7.20
C ARG A 30 20.98 -16.29 7.90
N LEU A 31 20.31 -15.43 7.14
CA LEU A 31 19.41 -14.40 7.69
C LEU A 31 18.23 -15.00 8.46
N LEU A 32 17.68 -16.11 7.96
CA LEU A 32 16.65 -16.88 8.67
C LEU A 32 17.17 -17.42 10.01
N ALA A 33 18.36 -18.01 10.02
CA ALA A 33 18.98 -18.54 11.24
C ALA A 33 19.29 -17.43 12.27
N GLU A 34 19.61 -16.22 11.80
CA GLU A 34 19.84 -15.03 12.64
C GLU A 34 18.55 -14.32 13.08
N GLY A 35 17.37 -14.78 12.65
CA GLY A 35 16.08 -14.15 13.00
C GLY A 35 15.83 -12.80 12.31
N LYS A 36 16.62 -12.43 11.30
CA LYS A 36 16.54 -11.15 10.57
C LYS A 36 15.43 -11.15 9.53
N THR A 37 14.19 -11.27 10.00
CA THR A 37 12.99 -11.47 9.18
C THR A 37 12.80 -10.38 8.10
N ASP A 38 13.07 -9.11 8.42
CA ASP A 38 12.93 -8.00 7.46
C ASP A 38 13.98 -8.06 6.33
N GLU A 39 15.21 -8.46 6.65
CA GLU A 39 16.27 -8.65 5.65
C GLU A 39 15.93 -9.84 4.73
N VAL A 40 15.38 -10.93 5.31
CA VAL A 40 14.88 -12.08 4.54
C VAL A 40 13.79 -11.66 3.56
N LYS A 41 12.76 -10.95 4.03
CA LYS A 41 11.66 -10.46 3.17
C LYS A 41 12.18 -9.58 2.04
N THR A 42 13.07 -8.65 2.35
CA THR A 42 13.68 -7.75 1.35
C THR A 42 14.43 -8.55 0.28
N ARG A 43 15.22 -9.55 0.70
CA ARG A 43 15.97 -10.38 -0.25
C ARG A 43 15.06 -11.25 -1.11
N LEU A 44 14.06 -11.91 -0.50
CA LEU A 44 13.08 -12.73 -1.22
C LEU A 44 12.25 -11.90 -2.19
N ARG A 45 11.83 -10.68 -1.79
CA ARG A 45 11.15 -9.72 -2.67
C ARG A 45 11.99 -9.42 -3.91
N GLY A 46 13.29 -9.17 -3.74
CA GLY A 46 14.21 -8.95 -4.85
C GLY A 46 14.30 -10.14 -5.83
N LEU A 47 14.19 -11.37 -5.32
CA LEU A 47 14.17 -12.58 -6.16
C LEU A 47 12.83 -12.74 -6.89
N VAL A 48 11.72 -12.48 -6.19
CA VAL A 48 10.37 -12.51 -6.74
C VAL A 48 10.21 -11.50 -7.88
N LEU A 49 10.70 -10.26 -7.71
CA LEU A 49 10.63 -9.22 -8.73
C LEU A 49 11.48 -9.53 -9.99
N ARG A 50 12.47 -10.41 -9.88
CA ARG A 50 13.25 -10.90 -11.04
C ARG A 50 12.53 -12.02 -11.81
N ASN A 51 11.53 -12.66 -11.19
CA ASN A 51 10.70 -13.67 -11.84
C ASN A 51 9.49 -13.00 -12.49
N CYS A 52 9.38 -13.06 -13.82
CA CYS A 52 8.34 -12.34 -14.56
C CYS A 52 6.92 -12.74 -14.14
N VAL A 53 6.68 -14.02 -13.87
CA VAL A 53 5.35 -14.53 -13.51
C VAL A 53 4.97 -14.09 -12.10
N LEU A 54 5.89 -14.21 -11.14
CA LEU A 54 5.62 -13.78 -9.77
C LEU A 54 5.49 -12.26 -9.67
N LYS A 55 6.26 -11.50 -10.47
CA LYS A 55 6.11 -10.06 -10.60
C LYS A 55 4.72 -9.68 -11.12
N GLU A 56 4.25 -10.34 -12.19
CA GLU A 56 2.91 -10.13 -12.75
C GLU A 56 1.81 -10.40 -11.70
N MET A 57 1.94 -11.45 -10.90
CA MET A 57 1.02 -11.74 -9.79
C MET A 57 0.98 -10.62 -8.74
N MET A 58 2.14 -10.05 -8.39
CA MET A 58 2.21 -8.93 -7.46
C MET A 58 1.59 -7.65 -8.04
N GLU A 59 1.84 -7.35 -9.31
CA GLU A 59 1.31 -6.14 -9.96
C GLU A 59 -0.21 -6.22 -10.16
N LYS A 60 -0.77 -7.43 -10.32
CA LYS A 60 -2.20 -7.65 -10.49
C LYS A 60 -3.00 -7.58 -9.19
N ALA A 61 -2.35 -7.73 -8.03
CA ALA A 61 -3.02 -7.68 -6.73
C ALA A 61 -3.28 -6.22 -6.28
N GLY A 62 -4.55 -5.82 -6.19
CA GLY A 62 -4.98 -4.52 -5.69
C GLY A 62 -4.61 -4.34 -4.21
N ASP A 63 -4.76 -5.39 -3.41
CA ASP A 63 -4.40 -5.45 -2.00
C ASP A 63 -3.94 -6.86 -1.58
N CYS A 64 -3.65 -7.06 -0.29
CA CYS A 64 -3.20 -8.37 0.21
C CYS A 64 -4.29 -9.46 0.15
N SER A 65 -5.56 -9.08 0.29
CA SER A 65 -6.71 -9.99 0.28
C SER A 65 -7.02 -10.54 -1.11
N GLU A 66 -6.70 -9.77 -2.16
CA GLU A 66 -6.87 -10.17 -3.56
C GLU A 66 -5.75 -11.06 -4.09
N LEU A 67 -4.69 -11.26 -3.31
CA LEU A 67 -3.46 -11.88 -3.79
C LEU A 67 -3.66 -13.34 -4.22
N GLU A 68 -4.54 -14.09 -3.55
CA GLU A 68 -4.89 -15.46 -3.94
C GLU A 68 -5.64 -15.50 -5.29
N LYS A 69 -6.59 -14.57 -5.50
CA LYS A 69 -7.30 -14.41 -6.78
C LYS A 69 -6.36 -14.01 -7.93
N ALA A 70 -5.40 -13.12 -7.64
CA ALA A 70 -4.40 -12.70 -8.60
C ALA A 70 -3.50 -13.87 -9.03
N VAL A 71 -3.04 -14.69 -8.08
CA VAL A 71 -2.26 -15.90 -8.36
C VAL A 71 -3.07 -16.88 -9.21
N GLU A 72 -4.32 -17.16 -8.84
CA GLU A 72 -5.19 -18.05 -9.59
C GLU A 72 -5.37 -17.58 -11.04
N SER A 73 -5.69 -16.29 -11.21
CA SER A 73 -5.90 -15.70 -12.54
C SER A 73 -4.66 -15.76 -13.42
N VAL A 74 -3.47 -15.45 -12.88
CA VAL A 74 -2.22 -15.54 -13.64
C VAL A 74 -1.88 -16.98 -13.97
N LEU A 75 -1.96 -17.92 -13.02
CA LEU A 75 -1.68 -19.34 -13.29
C LEU A 75 -2.62 -19.93 -14.36
N ALA A 76 -3.90 -19.57 -14.33
CA ALA A 76 -4.87 -19.97 -15.35
C ALA A 76 -4.51 -19.43 -16.74
N ALA A 77 -4.10 -18.16 -16.84
CA ALA A 77 -3.73 -17.53 -18.11
C ALA A 77 -2.51 -18.20 -18.78
N TYR A 78 -1.60 -18.77 -17.99
CA TYR A 78 -0.46 -19.54 -18.48
C TYR A 78 -0.81 -21.01 -18.82
N GLY A 79 -2.11 -21.34 -18.91
CA GLY A 79 -2.60 -22.62 -19.44
C GLY A 79 -2.41 -23.81 -18.51
N LYS A 80 -2.31 -23.60 -17.20
CA LYS A 80 -2.16 -24.69 -16.22
C LYS A 80 -3.46 -25.08 -15.56
N SER A 81 -3.70 -26.39 -15.42
CA SER A 81 -4.62 -26.89 -14.41
C SER A 81 -4.03 -26.55 -13.04
N ILE A 82 -4.66 -25.63 -12.33
CA ILE A 82 -4.15 -25.12 -11.06
C ILE A 82 -4.28 -26.22 -10.01
N ARG A 83 -3.14 -26.69 -9.50
CA ARG A 83 -3.14 -27.56 -8.33
C ARG A 83 -3.26 -26.68 -7.08
N PHE A 84 -4.06 -27.14 -6.11
CA PHE A 84 -4.34 -26.37 -4.90
C PHE A 84 -3.08 -26.05 -4.08
N ASP A 85 -2.11 -26.96 -4.04
CA ASP A 85 -0.81 -26.77 -3.39
C ASP A 85 0.00 -25.65 -4.05
N GLU A 86 0.01 -25.58 -5.38
CA GLU A 86 0.71 -24.53 -6.13
C GLU A 86 0.11 -23.15 -5.87
N LEU A 87 -1.22 -23.05 -5.89
CA LEU A 87 -1.93 -21.82 -5.54
C LEU A 87 -1.55 -21.37 -4.12
N LYS A 88 -1.69 -22.29 -3.15
CA LYS A 88 -1.43 -22.01 -1.73
C LYS A 88 0.02 -21.58 -1.48
N TYR A 89 1.02 -22.33 -1.94
CA TYR A 89 2.42 -22.00 -1.68
C TYR A 89 2.86 -20.72 -2.37
N THR A 90 2.34 -20.45 -3.57
CA THR A 90 2.63 -19.21 -4.30
C THR A 90 2.00 -18.02 -3.60
N ALA A 91 0.73 -18.13 -3.20
CA ALA A 91 0.04 -17.08 -2.44
C ALA A 91 0.74 -16.80 -1.10
N GLU A 92 1.15 -17.82 -0.35
CA GLU A 92 1.85 -17.63 0.93
C GLU A 92 3.25 -17.00 0.77
N LEU A 93 4.02 -17.41 -0.24
CA LEU A 93 5.29 -16.76 -0.58
C LEU A 93 5.07 -15.29 -0.91
N LEU A 94 4.10 -15.00 -1.76
CA LEU A 94 3.79 -13.64 -2.17
C LEU A 94 3.25 -12.82 -0.99
N LYS A 95 2.35 -13.34 -0.14
CA LYS A 95 1.91 -12.66 1.09
C LYS A 95 3.09 -12.29 2.00
N MET A 96 4.11 -13.15 2.09
CA MET A 96 5.30 -12.88 2.90
C MET A 96 6.12 -11.69 2.38
N VAL A 97 6.21 -11.53 1.06
CA VAL A 97 7.09 -10.53 0.42
C VAL A 97 6.35 -9.31 -0.11
N HIS A 98 5.04 -9.39 -0.30
CA HIS A 98 4.24 -8.34 -0.89
C HIS A 98 4.17 -7.15 0.07
N PRO A 99 4.59 -5.94 -0.33
CA PRO A 99 4.59 -4.79 0.56
C PRO A 99 3.22 -4.52 1.21
N LYS A 100 2.13 -4.62 0.43
CA LYS A 100 0.75 -4.45 0.95
C LYS A 100 0.30 -5.54 1.94
N CYS A 101 1.05 -6.63 2.07
CA CYS A 101 0.80 -7.71 3.03
C CYS A 101 1.69 -7.63 4.28
N GLU A 102 2.74 -6.79 4.26
CA GLU A 102 3.41 -6.43 5.50
C GLU A 102 2.41 -5.62 6.33
N GLY A 103 2.12 -6.09 7.54
CA GLY A 103 1.32 -5.31 8.47
C GLY A 103 1.93 -3.91 8.59
N CYS A 104 1.08 -2.88 8.58
CA CYS A 104 1.51 -1.50 8.66
C CYS A 104 2.05 -1.15 10.04
N ASP A 105 3.33 -1.45 10.24
CA ASP A 105 4.07 -1.03 11.42
C ASP A 105 4.55 0.41 11.23
N LEU A 106 3.83 1.34 11.85
CA LEU A 106 4.12 2.77 11.80
C LEU A 106 5.06 3.23 12.91
N ARG A 107 5.65 2.31 13.70
CA ARG A 107 6.58 2.66 14.79
C ARG A 107 7.91 3.23 14.28
N CYS A 108 8.42 2.69 13.17
CA CYS A 108 9.58 3.22 12.44
C CYS A 108 9.28 3.19 10.93
N PRO A 109 8.47 4.13 10.42
CA PRO A 109 8.06 4.16 9.03
C PRO A 109 9.17 4.67 8.11
N THR A 110 9.24 4.08 6.91
CA THR A 110 10.04 4.58 5.78
C THR A 110 9.12 5.05 4.66
N ALA A 111 9.64 5.86 3.74
CA ALA A 111 8.88 6.34 2.58
C ALA A 111 8.31 5.18 1.75
N GLU A 112 9.08 4.11 1.52
CA GLU A 112 8.60 2.95 0.75
C GLU A 112 7.52 2.17 1.50
N ARG A 113 7.65 2.03 2.82
CA ARG A 113 6.64 1.33 3.65
C ARG A 113 5.32 2.08 3.70
N LEU A 114 5.34 3.42 3.71
CA LEU A 114 4.12 4.22 3.73
C LEU A 114 3.27 4.06 2.47
N ALA A 115 3.90 3.89 1.31
CA ALA A 115 3.20 3.63 0.05
C ALA A 115 2.40 2.30 0.10
N ALA A 116 2.85 1.33 0.89
CA ALA A 116 2.13 0.09 1.11
C ALA A 116 1.04 0.20 2.21
N CYS A 117 1.01 1.30 2.95
CA CYS A 117 0.18 1.49 4.13
C CYS A 117 -0.96 2.49 3.97
N VAL A 118 -1.25 2.88 2.74
CA VAL A 118 -2.21 3.94 2.43
C VAL A 118 -3.58 3.68 3.04
N GLU A 119 -4.13 2.47 2.92
CA GLU A 119 -5.42 2.14 3.55
C GLU A 119 -5.40 2.32 5.06
N LYS A 120 -4.29 1.93 5.71
CA LYS A 120 -4.12 2.14 7.15
C LYS A 120 -4.04 3.63 7.48
N LEU A 121 -3.39 4.44 6.64
CA LEU A 121 -3.34 5.90 6.82
C LEU A 121 -4.74 6.52 6.69
N ILE A 122 -5.53 6.09 5.72
CA ILE A 122 -6.93 6.52 5.57
C ILE A 122 -7.72 6.17 6.83
N GLN A 123 -7.66 4.93 7.29
CA GLN A 123 -8.34 4.50 8.53
C GLN A 123 -7.93 5.31 9.76
N LEU A 124 -6.62 5.57 9.93
CA LEU A 124 -6.10 6.37 11.03
C LEU A 124 -6.49 7.86 10.93
N SER A 125 -6.82 8.34 9.73
CA SER A 125 -7.28 9.71 9.51
C SER A 125 -8.75 9.92 9.87
N HIS A 126 -9.58 8.88 9.90
CA HIS A 126 -11.05 9.01 10.09
C HIS A 126 -11.45 9.82 11.34
N PRO A 127 -10.88 9.61 12.55
CA PRO A 127 -11.26 10.41 13.72
C PRO A 127 -10.97 11.90 13.53
N HIS A 128 -9.91 12.22 12.81
CA HIS A 128 -9.50 13.58 12.53
C HIS A 128 -10.28 14.21 11.38
N MET A 129 -10.68 13.41 10.38
CA MET A 129 -11.61 13.86 9.34
C MET A 129 -12.94 14.29 9.95
N ARG A 130 -13.45 13.59 10.97
CA ARG A 130 -14.70 13.95 11.64
C ARG A 130 -14.64 15.37 12.19
N GLU A 131 -13.58 15.71 12.93
CA GLU A 131 -13.38 17.07 13.45
C GLU A 131 -13.33 18.13 12.34
N LEU A 132 -12.77 17.78 11.17
CA LEU A 132 -12.66 18.70 10.03
C LEU A 132 -13.99 18.84 9.28
N PHE A 133 -14.78 17.76 9.19
CA PHE A 133 -16.11 17.77 8.60
C PHE A 133 -17.05 18.65 9.42
N GLU A 134 -17.00 18.55 10.75
CA GLU A 134 -17.75 19.41 11.66
C GLU A 134 -17.41 20.89 11.46
N LYS A 135 -16.13 21.23 11.26
CA LYS A 135 -15.71 22.61 10.99
C LYS A 135 -16.16 23.17 9.65
N LEU A 136 -16.41 22.30 8.67
CA LEU A 136 -16.89 22.66 7.34
C LEU A 136 -18.41 22.43 7.19
N ASP A 137 -19.12 22.16 8.28
CA ASP A 137 -20.56 21.85 8.27
C ASP A 137 -20.94 20.73 7.26
N ILE A 138 -20.04 19.77 7.03
CA ILE A 138 -20.30 18.62 6.17
C ILE A 138 -21.18 17.64 6.94
N SER A 139 -22.40 17.41 6.44
CA SER A 139 -23.42 16.59 7.15
C SER A 139 -23.12 15.08 7.19
N LEU A 140 -22.08 14.64 6.51
CA LEU A 140 -21.67 13.24 6.45
C LEU A 140 -20.77 12.88 7.61
N LEU A 141 -20.83 11.63 8.06
CA LEU A 141 -19.92 11.11 9.07
C LEU A 141 -18.89 10.20 8.40
N PRO A 142 -17.57 10.35 8.68
CA PRO A 142 -16.53 9.50 8.09
C PRO A 142 -16.75 8.00 8.30
N GLU A 143 -17.42 7.59 9.38
CA GLU A 143 -17.68 6.17 9.68
C GLU A 143 -18.75 5.55 8.80
N HIS A 144 -19.53 6.39 8.09
CA HIS A 144 -20.50 5.95 7.09
C HIS A 144 -19.91 5.94 5.67
N LEU A 145 -18.61 6.22 5.53
CA LEU A 145 -17.93 6.24 4.25
C LEU A 145 -17.17 4.93 4.04
N ASP A 146 -17.29 4.41 2.83
CA ASP A 146 -16.38 3.43 2.27
C ASP A 146 -15.46 4.13 1.27
N HIS A 147 -14.32 3.50 0.99
CA HIS A 147 -13.40 3.96 -0.03
C HIS A 147 -12.99 2.82 -0.96
N VAL A 148 -12.82 3.14 -2.24
CA VAL A 148 -12.33 2.20 -3.26
C VAL A 148 -11.14 2.83 -3.98
N GLY A 149 -10.02 2.11 -4.03
CA GLY A 149 -8.82 2.57 -4.72
C GLY A 149 -9.03 2.64 -6.24
N VAL A 150 -8.71 3.78 -6.84
CA VAL A 150 -8.65 3.97 -8.29
C VAL A 150 -7.23 3.76 -8.79
N ASP A 151 -6.27 4.31 -8.05
CA ASP A 151 -4.84 4.17 -8.27
C ASP A 151 -4.09 4.19 -6.93
N GLY A 152 -2.76 4.10 -6.95
CA GLY A 152 -1.93 4.03 -5.74
C GLY A 152 -1.97 5.27 -4.83
N SER A 153 -2.64 6.34 -5.24
CA SER A 153 -2.74 7.63 -4.53
C SER A 153 -4.16 8.21 -4.47
N THR A 154 -5.13 7.56 -5.10
CA THR A 154 -6.46 8.12 -5.34
C THR A 154 -7.52 7.10 -4.96
N TYR A 155 -8.45 7.50 -4.11
CA TYR A 155 -9.55 6.66 -3.65
C TYR A 155 -10.88 7.40 -3.81
N LEU A 156 -11.90 6.73 -4.32
CA LEU A 156 -13.26 7.27 -4.36
C LEU A 156 -13.93 7.02 -3.03
N LEU A 157 -14.59 8.03 -2.48
CA LEU A 157 -15.43 7.93 -1.29
C LEU A 157 -16.88 7.67 -1.72
N SER A 158 -17.50 6.69 -1.09
CA SER A 158 -18.92 6.37 -1.28
C SER A 158 -19.61 6.21 0.07
N VAL A 159 -20.91 6.47 0.12
CA VAL A 159 -21.69 6.19 1.32
C VAL A 159 -21.92 4.68 1.42
N ARG A 160 -21.65 4.11 2.60
CA ARG A 160 -21.88 2.69 2.92
C ARG A 160 -23.26 2.23 2.48
N GLY A 161 -23.30 1.10 1.77
CA GLY A 161 -24.55 0.52 1.26
C GLY A 161 -25.15 1.26 0.06
N THR A 162 -24.43 2.23 -0.52
CA THR A 162 -24.84 2.93 -1.74
C THR A 162 -23.77 2.82 -2.82
N ALA A 163 -24.16 2.93 -4.09
CA ALA A 163 -23.24 3.06 -5.21
C ALA A 163 -22.88 4.53 -5.52
N LYS A 164 -23.30 5.49 -4.66
CA LYS A 164 -23.08 6.92 -4.93
C LYS A 164 -21.68 7.30 -4.47
N HIS A 165 -20.84 7.70 -5.42
CA HIS A 165 -19.59 8.38 -5.13
C HIS A 165 -19.87 9.82 -4.75
N ILE A 166 -19.36 10.24 -3.60
CA ILE A 166 -19.60 11.55 -3.01
C ILE A 166 -18.31 12.35 -2.83
N GLY A 167 -17.15 11.71 -2.97
CA GLY A 167 -15.88 12.33 -2.65
C GLY A 167 -14.67 11.59 -3.15
N MET A 168 -13.51 12.15 -2.83
CA MET A 168 -12.21 11.54 -3.11
C MET A 168 -11.26 11.67 -1.93
N VAL A 169 -10.44 10.65 -1.70
CA VAL A 169 -9.22 10.76 -0.88
C VAL A 169 -8.01 10.80 -1.81
N LEU A 170 -7.15 11.79 -1.58
CA LEU A 170 -5.92 12.04 -2.32
C LEU A 170 -4.73 11.89 -1.37
N ILE A 171 -3.82 10.99 -1.72
CA ILE A 171 -2.66 10.65 -0.90
C ILE A 171 -1.44 11.22 -1.57
N GLY A 172 -0.77 12.16 -0.90
CA GLY A 172 0.51 12.67 -1.39
C GLY A 172 1.68 11.77 -1.02
N GLY A 173 2.80 11.98 -1.70
CA GLY A 173 4.05 11.34 -1.36
C GLY A 173 4.54 11.73 0.05
N PRO A 174 5.27 10.85 0.73
CA PRO A 174 5.82 11.15 2.05
C PRO A 174 6.84 12.29 1.97
N LEU A 175 6.73 13.24 2.90
CA LEU A 175 7.64 14.39 3.02
C LEU A 175 8.65 14.16 4.13
N GLU A 176 9.88 14.65 3.94
CA GLU A 176 10.92 14.64 4.96
C GLU A 176 10.87 15.96 5.74
N GLY A 177 10.29 15.94 6.93
CA GLY A 177 10.07 17.12 7.74
C GLY A 177 8.84 17.96 7.36
N ALA A 178 8.52 18.92 8.21
CA ALA A 178 7.32 19.77 8.12
C ALA A 178 7.62 21.16 7.54
N ASP A 179 8.54 21.26 6.56
CA ASP A 179 8.83 22.55 5.93
C ASP A 179 7.57 23.11 5.24
N LEU A 180 7.24 24.36 5.55
CA LEU A 180 5.99 24.96 5.12
C LEU A 180 5.89 25.09 3.58
N GLN A 181 7.00 25.36 2.90
CA GLN A 181 7.01 25.49 1.44
C GLN A 181 6.84 24.12 0.77
N GLN A 182 7.48 23.08 1.32
CA GLN A 182 7.28 21.70 0.85
C GLN A 182 5.82 21.26 1.03
N LEU A 183 5.22 21.54 2.19
CA LEU A 183 3.82 21.20 2.47
C LEU A 183 2.86 21.91 1.50
N LYS A 184 3.04 23.22 1.28
CA LYS A 184 2.24 23.99 0.32
C LYS A 184 2.37 23.42 -1.08
N THR A 185 3.60 23.16 -1.52
CA THR A 185 3.87 22.59 -2.85
C THR A 185 3.20 21.23 -3.03
N ALA A 186 3.27 20.37 -2.02
CA ALA A 186 2.65 19.05 -2.06
C ALA A 186 1.11 19.14 -2.09
N LEU A 187 0.50 20.03 -1.29
CA LEU A 187 -0.95 20.26 -1.33
C LEU A 187 -1.42 20.81 -2.67
N SER A 188 -0.66 21.75 -3.28
CA SER A 188 -1.00 22.31 -4.59
C SER A 188 -0.97 21.27 -5.70
N ARG A 189 -0.07 20.29 -5.64
CA ARG A 189 -0.09 19.16 -6.60
C ARG A 189 -1.35 18.31 -6.46
N LEU A 190 -1.89 18.15 -5.24
CA LEU A 190 -3.14 17.44 -5.03
C LEU A 190 -4.36 18.27 -5.45
N ASP A 191 -4.27 19.62 -5.39
CA ASP A 191 -5.33 20.51 -5.90
C ASP A 191 -5.60 20.33 -7.40
N GLU A 192 -4.62 19.87 -8.19
CA GLU A 192 -4.79 19.59 -9.63
C GLU A 192 -5.88 18.54 -9.91
N LYS A 193 -6.20 17.69 -8.93
CA LYS A 193 -7.26 16.67 -9.01
C LYS A 193 -8.60 17.11 -8.42
N ILE A 194 -8.69 18.35 -7.91
CA ILE A 194 -9.90 18.88 -7.28
C ILE A 194 -10.61 19.82 -8.24
N ALA A 195 -11.92 19.60 -8.41
CA ALA A 195 -12.78 20.46 -9.20
C ALA A 195 -14.03 20.84 -8.41
N GLU A 196 -14.41 22.12 -8.48
CA GLU A 196 -15.62 22.63 -7.84
C GLU A 196 -16.87 21.91 -8.36
N GLY A 197 -17.76 21.52 -7.45
CA GLY A 197 -19.06 20.92 -7.78
C GLY A 197 -19.03 19.49 -8.32
N VAL A 198 -17.85 18.87 -8.54
CA VAL A 198 -17.77 17.47 -9.01
C VAL A 198 -18.06 16.48 -7.89
N TYR A 199 -17.54 16.75 -6.69
CA TYR A 199 -17.75 15.95 -5.50
C TYR A 199 -18.14 16.83 -4.31
N GLU A 200 -18.85 16.24 -3.34
CA GLU A 200 -19.27 16.93 -2.12
C GLU A 200 -18.06 17.19 -1.20
N VAL A 201 -17.06 16.30 -1.22
CA VAL A 201 -15.88 16.39 -0.36
C VAL A 201 -14.61 15.80 -0.99
N TYR A 202 -13.48 16.45 -0.76
CA TYR A 202 -12.15 15.94 -1.03
C TYR A 202 -11.35 15.89 0.27
N VAL A 203 -10.56 14.84 0.44
CA VAL A 203 -9.70 14.64 1.62
C VAL A 203 -8.28 14.44 1.13
N LYS A 204 -7.38 15.34 1.48
CA LYS A 204 -5.95 15.20 1.21
C LYS A 204 -5.25 14.67 2.46
N ILE A 205 -4.43 13.65 2.28
CA ILE A 205 -3.58 13.10 3.34
C ILE A 205 -2.13 13.19 2.87
N LEU A 206 -1.32 13.97 3.58
CA LEU A 206 0.11 14.07 3.36
C LEU A 206 0.87 13.42 4.53
N PRO A 207 1.57 12.31 4.30
CA PRO A 207 2.46 11.72 5.29
C PRO A 207 3.71 12.59 5.48
N ILE A 208 4.07 12.85 6.74
CA ILE A 208 5.24 13.64 7.12
C ILE A 208 6.11 12.76 8.03
N LEU A 209 7.33 12.48 7.58
CA LEU A 209 8.34 11.76 8.33
C LEU A 209 9.24 12.75 9.08
N GLU A 210 9.26 12.68 10.42
CA GLU A 210 10.10 13.53 11.27
C GLU A 210 11.04 12.71 12.14
N GLY A 211 12.32 13.10 12.24
CA GLY A 211 13.32 12.49 13.12
C GLY A 211 14.62 12.11 12.41
N GLU A 212 15.58 11.59 13.18
CA GLU A 212 16.89 11.17 12.68
C GLU A 212 16.88 9.77 12.02
N GLU A 213 17.90 9.47 11.22
CA GLU A 213 17.97 8.36 10.25
C GLU A 213 17.65 6.96 10.80
N ARG A 214 17.78 6.70 12.11
CA ARG A 214 17.56 5.36 12.66
C ARG A 214 16.09 4.96 12.81
N CYS A 215 15.20 5.90 13.12
CA CYS A 215 13.77 5.66 13.25
C CYS A 215 13.02 7.00 13.25
N ARG A 216 12.21 7.23 12.21
CA ARG A 216 11.39 8.44 12.08
C ARG A 216 10.03 8.24 12.74
N THR A 217 9.37 9.34 13.06
CA THR A 217 7.98 9.38 13.52
C THR A 217 7.09 9.85 12.37
N LEU A 218 5.82 9.41 12.38
CA LEU A 218 4.85 9.77 11.37
C LEU A 218 3.84 10.80 11.89
N LYS A 219 3.74 11.91 11.19
CA LYS A 219 2.61 12.84 11.27
C LYS A 219 1.82 12.78 9.97
N LEU A 220 0.54 13.13 10.02
CA LEU A 220 -0.28 13.36 8.83
C LEU A 220 -0.72 14.82 8.82
N LEU A 221 -0.54 15.50 7.69
CA LEU A 221 -1.35 16.69 7.39
C LEU A 221 -2.60 16.20 6.67
N ILE A 222 -3.76 16.47 7.28
CA ILE A 222 -5.07 16.15 6.72
C ILE A 222 -5.71 17.48 6.34
N GLU A 223 -6.11 17.63 5.08
CA GLU A 223 -6.89 18.77 4.60
C GLU A 223 -8.19 18.26 4.01
N VAL A 224 -9.31 18.80 4.49
CA VAL A 224 -10.63 18.55 3.90
C VAL A 224 -11.01 19.77 3.09
N VAL A 225 -11.49 19.53 1.87
CA VAL A 225 -12.01 20.54 0.95
C VAL A 225 -13.46 20.18 0.65
N ARG A 226 -14.40 21.07 0.97
CA ARG A 226 -15.82 20.93 0.63
C ARG A 226 -16.02 21.25 -0.85
N GLY A 227 -17.12 20.77 -1.45
CA GLY A 227 -17.39 20.91 -2.89
C GLY A 227 -17.39 22.34 -3.44
N ASP A 228 -17.55 23.35 -2.59
CA ASP A 228 -17.45 24.79 -2.88
C ASP A 228 -16.03 25.37 -2.63
N LEU A 229 -15.04 24.49 -2.50
CA LEU A 229 -13.62 24.79 -2.29
C LEU A 229 -13.25 25.40 -0.93
N GLU A 230 -14.20 25.49 0.01
CA GLU A 230 -13.88 25.81 1.41
C GLU A 230 -13.01 24.70 2.00
N ARG A 231 -11.96 25.07 2.72
CA ARG A 231 -10.95 24.11 3.19
C ARG A 231 -10.55 24.32 4.64
N VAL A 232 -10.29 23.21 5.32
CA VAL A 232 -9.72 23.20 6.67
C VAL A 232 -8.67 22.11 6.76
N SER A 233 -7.55 22.42 7.42
CA SER A 233 -6.45 21.47 7.59
C SER A 233 -5.99 21.36 9.02
N LYS A 234 -5.39 20.21 9.34
CA LYS A 234 -4.83 19.90 10.66
C LYS A 234 -3.65 18.95 10.50
N ILE A 235 -2.57 19.23 11.24
CA ILE A 235 -1.47 18.28 11.42
C ILE A 235 -1.78 17.42 12.64
N VAL A 236 -1.70 16.11 12.47
CA VAL A 236 -1.93 15.13 13.53
C VAL A 236 -0.72 14.24 13.70
N LYS A 237 -0.36 13.98 14.96
CA LYS A 237 0.65 12.98 15.30
C LYS A 237 -0.07 11.66 15.51
N LEU A 238 0.30 10.65 14.74
CA LEU A 238 -0.23 9.31 14.94
C LEU A 238 0.48 8.72 16.17
N SER A 239 -0.20 8.72 17.32
CA SER A 239 0.26 8.00 18.49
C SER A 239 0.11 6.50 18.23
N SER A 240 1.23 5.78 18.31
CA SER A 240 1.32 4.31 18.29
C SER A 240 0.51 3.66 19.39
#